data_AF-A0A377V8D5-F1
#
_entry.id   AF-A0A377V8D5-F1
#
_cell.length_a   1.000
_cell.length_b   1.000
_cell.length_c   1.000
_cell.angle_alpha   90.00
_cell.angle_beta   90.00
_cell.angle_gamma   90.00
#
_symmetry.space_group_name_H-M   'P 1'
#
loop_
_entity.id
_entity.type
_entity.pdbx_description
1 polymer ?
#
loop_
_entity_poly.entity_id
_entity_poly.type
_entity_poly.pdbx_seq_one_letter_code
_entity_poly.pdbx_strand_id
1 'polypeptide(L)'
;MISASTLNSELINKIAQDFAQATSLAVVVVNIHGDEISELFNFTPFCQLMRQHPEHSGRCRMSDRCGGLEASKKDQLCIYRCHAGLNRFFHPAGDRRPPGRLRAVRAGASEQ
;
A
#
# COMPACT_ATOMS: atom_id res chain seq x y z
N MET A 1 -17.79 18.63 15.42
CA MET A 1 -18.18 18.30 14.02
C MET A 1 -17.06 17.48 13.42
N ILE A 2 -17.27 16.18 13.19
CA ILE A 2 -16.26 15.33 12.55
C ILE A 2 -16.34 15.58 11.05
N SER A 3 -15.25 16.08 10.45
CA SER A 3 -15.18 16.43 9.03
C SER A 3 -15.32 15.17 8.16
N ALA A 4 -15.98 15.28 7.00
CA ALA A 4 -16.14 14.17 6.04
C ALA A 4 -14.81 13.56 5.56
N SER A 5 -13.71 14.31 5.66
CA SER A 5 -12.36 13.82 5.40
C SER A 5 -11.88 12.77 6.42
N THR A 6 -12.31 12.88 7.69
CA THR A 6 -11.88 11.99 8.78
C THR A 6 -12.57 10.62 8.69
N LEU A 7 -13.85 10.60 8.33
CA LEU A 7 -14.63 9.35 8.11
C LEU A 7 -14.03 8.49 6.99
N ASN A 8 -13.47 9.12 5.96
CA ASN A 8 -12.88 8.41 4.83
C ASN A 8 -11.57 7.71 5.24
N SER A 9 -10.76 8.32 6.11
CA SER A 9 -9.52 7.71 6.61
C SER A 9 -9.78 6.54 7.55
N GLU A 10 -10.74 6.64 8.46
CA GLU A 10 -11.12 5.53 9.36
C GLU A 10 -11.63 4.32 8.57
N LEU A 11 -12.47 4.55 7.56
CA LEU A 11 -12.99 3.49 6.70
C LEU A 11 -11.89 2.82 5.88
N ILE A 12 -10.94 3.59 5.34
CA ILE A 12 -9.77 3.05 4.62
C ILE A 12 -8.93 2.16 5.53
N ASN A 13 -8.66 2.64 6.75
CA ASN A 13 -7.89 1.87 7.72
C ASN A 13 -8.61 0.58 8.10
N LYS A 14 -9.92 0.63 8.33
CA LYS A 14 -10.71 -0.57 8.63
C LYS A 14 -10.66 -1.59 7.49
N ILE A 15 -10.85 -1.16 6.24
CA ILE A 15 -10.77 -2.06 5.08
C ILE A 15 -9.37 -2.66 4.95
N ALA A 16 -8.33 -1.84 5.11
CA ALA A 16 -6.93 -2.30 5.04
C ALA A 16 -6.61 -3.29 6.16
N GLN A 17 -7.12 -3.04 7.38
CA GLN A 17 -6.99 -3.92 8.53
C GLN A 17 -7.72 -5.25 8.32
N ASP A 18 -8.99 -5.21 7.91
CA ASP A 18 -9.79 -6.41 7.64
C ASP A 18 -9.14 -7.26 6.54
N PHE A 19 -8.61 -6.63 5.50
CA PHE A 19 -7.88 -7.31 4.43
C PHE A 19 -6.56 -7.91 4.93
N ALA A 20 -5.80 -7.18 5.76
CA ALA A 20 -4.57 -7.68 6.37
C ALA A 20 -4.83 -8.89 7.27
N GLN A 21 -5.90 -8.85 8.07
CA GLN A 21 -6.30 -9.94 8.95
C GLN A 21 -6.77 -11.16 8.14
N ALA A 22 -7.60 -10.95 7.12
CA ALA A 22 -8.12 -12.05 6.30
C ALA A 22 -7.02 -12.75 5.49
N THR A 23 -6.02 -12.01 5.01
CA THR A 23 -4.94 -12.56 4.16
C THR A 23 -3.67 -12.90 4.92
N SER A 24 -3.53 -12.43 6.17
CA SER A 24 -2.28 -12.47 6.94
C SER A 24 -1.09 -11.81 6.21
N LEU A 25 -1.35 -10.91 5.27
CA LEU A 25 -0.32 -10.18 4.51
C LEU A 25 -0.09 -8.79 5.08
N ALA A 26 1.12 -8.26 4.87
CA ALA A 26 1.48 -6.89 5.20
C ALA A 26 0.77 -5.89 4.27
N VAL A 27 -0.08 -5.01 4.81
CA VAL A 27 -0.94 -4.12 4.02
C VAL A 27 -0.74 -2.65 4.33
N VAL A 28 -0.65 -1.86 3.26
CA VAL A 28 -0.75 -0.40 3.31
C VAL A 28 -1.45 0.08 2.05
N VAL A 29 -2.27 1.11 2.21
CA VAL A 29 -2.89 1.82 1.11
C VAL A 29 -2.10 3.09 0.85
N VAL A 30 -1.73 3.30 -0.41
CA VAL A 30 -0.96 4.48 -0.85
C VAL A 30 -1.72 5.28 -1.91
N ASN A 31 -1.42 6.57 -2.00
CA ASN A 31 -1.90 7.45 -3.05
C ASN A 31 -1.05 7.32 -4.34
N ILE A 32 -1.42 8.04 -5.39
CA ILE A 32 -0.71 8.07 -6.68
C ILE A 32 0.72 8.66 -6.62
N HIS A 33 1.05 9.35 -5.53
CA HIS A 33 2.36 9.93 -5.27
C HIS A 33 3.26 8.99 -4.46
N GLY A 34 2.70 7.89 -3.92
CA GLY A 34 3.40 6.95 -3.04
C GLY A 34 3.31 7.31 -1.56
N ASP A 35 2.50 8.29 -1.17
CA ASP A 35 2.26 8.60 0.25
C ASP A 35 1.23 7.65 0.85
N GLU A 36 1.47 7.29 2.09
CA GLU A 36 0.66 6.36 2.86
C GLU A 36 -0.64 7.07 3.30
N ILE A 37 -1.79 6.49 2.95
CA ILE A 37 -3.11 6.99 3.33
C ILE A 37 -3.79 6.12 4.39
N SER A 38 -3.22 4.95 4.66
CA SER A 38 -3.57 4.08 5.78
C SER A 38 -2.36 3.86 6.68
N GLU A 39 -2.61 3.33 7.87
CA GLU A 39 -1.59 2.73 8.72
C GLU A 39 -0.97 1.49 8.05
N LEU A 40 0.14 1.06 8.63
CA LEU A 40 0.91 -0.11 8.21
C LEU A 40 0.43 -1.34 9.00
N PHE A 41 -0.31 -2.23 8.36
CA PHE A 41 -0.85 -3.45 9.00
C PHE A 41 0.03 -4.66 8.69
N ASN A 42 0.35 -5.50 9.68
CA ASN A 42 1.14 -6.73 9.52
C ASN A 42 2.53 -6.54 8.87
N PHE A 43 3.16 -5.39 9.07
CA PHE A 43 4.53 -5.14 8.60
C PHE A 43 5.56 -5.84 9.48
N THR A 44 6.59 -6.43 8.85
CA THR A 44 7.74 -6.97 9.60
C THR A 44 8.54 -5.84 10.26
N PRO A 45 9.22 -6.10 11.38
CA PRO A 45 10.09 -5.12 12.04
C PRO A 45 11.12 -4.53 11.07
N PHE A 46 11.65 -5.35 10.16
CA PHE A 46 12.56 -4.88 9.11
C PHE A 46 11.92 -3.81 8.22
N CYS A 47 10.70 -4.03 7.72
CA CYS A 47 10.03 -3.04 6.88
C CYS A 47 9.70 -1.75 7.66
N GLN A 48 9.37 -1.87 8.96
CA GLN A 48 9.12 -0.71 9.82
C GLN A 48 10.40 0.12 10.00
N LEU A 49 11.52 -0.52 10.32
CA LEU A 49 12.83 0.13 10.46
C LEU A 49 13.28 0.81 9.16
N MET A 50 13.12 0.14 8.01
CA MET A 50 13.44 0.71 6.70
C MET A 50 12.60 1.95 6.39
N ARG A 51 11.35 2.02 6.83
CA ARG A 51 10.51 3.21 6.62
C ARG A 51 10.81 4.35 7.60
N GLN A 52 11.44 4.08 8.75
CA GLN A 52 11.87 5.11 9.71
C GLN A 52 13.10 5.88 9.21
N HIS A 53 14.00 5.24 8.45
CA HIS A 53 15.16 5.92 7.90
C HIS A 53 14.79 6.75 6.65
N PRO A 54 15.08 8.06 6.59
CA PRO A 54 14.56 8.96 5.55
C PRO A 54 14.99 8.56 4.13
N GLU A 55 16.23 8.10 3.95
CA GLU A 55 16.73 7.64 2.63
C GLU A 55 16.00 6.37 2.14
N HIS A 56 15.76 5.43 3.05
CA HIS A 56 15.10 4.16 2.74
C HIS A 56 13.59 4.32 2.61
N SER A 57 12.99 5.23 3.39
CA SER A 57 11.60 5.65 3.26
C SER A 57 11.28 6.16 1.86
N GLY A 58 12.17 7.00 1.29
CA GLY A 58 12.03 7.48 -0.09
C GLY A 58 12.01 6.34 -1.11
N ARG A 59 12.91 5.36 -0.96
CA ARG A 59 12.95 4.17 -1.83
C ARG A 59 11.72 3.28 -1.63
N CYS A 60 11.22 3.12 -0.40
CA CYS A 60 10.00 2.39 -0.10
C CYS A 60 8.78 3.02 -0.77
N ARG A 61 8.60 4.34 -0.64
CA ARG A 61 7.49 5.07 -1.24
C ARG A 61 7.55 5.08 -2.77
N MET A 62 8.74 5.23 -3.35
CA MET A 62 8.92 5.12 -4.79
C MET A 62 8.55 3.71 -5.31
N SER A 63 8.96 2.67 -4.59
CA SER A 63 8.57 1.29 -4.87
C SER A 63 7.04 1.12 -4.83
N ASP A 64 6.37 1.65 -3.79
CA ASP A 64 4.92 1.58 -3.65
C ASP A 64 4.19 2.34 -4.76
N ARG A 65 4.71 3.51 -5.15
CA ARG A 65 4.19 4.30 -6.28
C ARG A 65 4.28 3.55 -7.60
N CYS A 66 5.46 3.02 -7.93
CA CYS A 66 5.67 2.26 -9.16
C CYS A 66 4.79 1.01 -9.19
N GLY A 67 4.74 0.28 -8.08
CA GLY A 67 3.89 -0.90 -7.91
C GLY A 67 2.41 -0.62 -8.13
N GLY A 68 1.89 0.41 -7.45
CA GLY A 68 0.50 0.82 -7.55
C GLY A 68 0.14 1.32 -8.95
N LEU A 69 1.04 2.06 -9.59
CA LEU A 69 0.84 2.54 -10.95
C LEU A 69 0.81 1.38 -11.97
N GLU A 70 1.73 0.42 -11.85
CA GLU A 70 1.78 -0.72 -12.77
C GLU A 70 0.59 -1.67 -12.58
N ALA A 71 0.18 -1.95 -11.34
CA ALA A 71 -1.03 -2.72 -11.05
C ALA A 71 -2.28 -2.03 -11.60
N SER A 72 -2.34 -0.71 -11.46
CA SER A 72 -3.42 0.09 -12.03
C SER A 72 -3.46 0.06 -13.54
N LYS A 73 -2.32 0.24 -14.23
CA LYS A 73 -2.27 0.25 -15.69
C LYS A 73 -2.71 -1.07 -16.29
N LYS A 74 -2.36 -2.18 -15.63
CA LYS A 74 -2.66 -3.53 -16.10
C LYS A 74 -4.05 -4.02 -15.66
N ASP A 75 -4.70 -3.29 -14.75
CA ASP A 75 -5.94 -3.72 -14.06
C ASP A 75 -5.82 -5.15 -13.51
N GLN A 76 -4.61 -5.52 -13.08
CA GLN A 76 -4.23 -6.86 -12.69
C GLN A 76 -3.29 -6.83 -11.49
N LEU A 77 -3.26 -7.94 -10.77
CA LEU A 77 -2.30 -8.17 -9.70
C LEU A 77 -0.87 -7.97 -10.22
N CYS A 78 -0.16 -7.01 -9.66
CA CYS A 78 1.26 -6.83 -9.96
C CYS A 78 2.10 -7.39 -8.80
N ILE A 79 2.91 -8.40 -9.10
CA ILE A 79 3.88 -8.95 -8.15
C ILE A 79 5.25 -8.45 -8.56
N TYR A 80 5.96 -7.79 -7.65
CA TYR A 80 7.35 -7.41 -7.90
C TYR A 80 8.19 -7.51 -6.64
N ARG A 81 9.50 -7.58 -6.85
CA ARG A 81 10.50 -7.63 -5.78
C ARG A 81 10.95 -6.21 -5.46
N CYS A 82 10.75 -5.76 -4.22
CA CYS A 82 11.16 -4.43 -3.80
C CYS A 82 12.68 -4.28 -3.74
N HIS A 83 13.16 -3.05 -3.56
CA HIS A 83 14.59 -2.76 -3.49
C HIS A 83 15.32 -3.47 -2.34
N ALA A 84 14.59 -3.86 -1.28
CA ALA A 84 15.12 -4.65 -0.18
C ALA A 84 15.02 -6.17 -0.40
N GLY A 85 14.63 -6.61 -1.60
CA GLY A 85 14.55 -8.03 -1.97
C GLY A 85 13.27 -8.74 -1.56
N LEU A 86 12.31 -8.08 -0.91
CA LEU A 86 11.03 -8.67 -0.49
C LEU A 86 10.00 -8.67 -1.63
N ASN A 87 9.26 -9.76 -1.78
CA ASN A 87 8.14 -9.84 -2.72
C ASN A 87 6.95 -9.01 -2.21
N ARG A 88 6.40 -8.18 -3.10
CA ARG A 88 5.23 -7.36 -2.83
C ARG A 88 4.17 -7.59 -3.88
N PHE A 89 2.92 -7.64 -3.43
CA PHE A 89 1.73 -7.79 -4.24
C PHE A 89 0.98 -6.47 -4.26
N PHE A 90 0.54 -6.04 -5.43
CA PHE A 90 -0.24 -4.83 -5.60
C PHE A 90 -1.56 -5.17 -6.25
N HIS A 91 -2.65 -4.89 -5.54
CA HIS A 91 -4.00 -5.04 -6.05
C HIS A 91 -4.55 -3.65 -6.43
N PRO A 92 -5.10 -3.48 -7.64
CA PRO A 92 -5.79 -2.25 -7.99
C PRO A 92 -7.09 -2.16 -7.17
N ALA A 93 -7.31 -1.05 -6.47
CA ALA A 93 -8.58 -0.72 -5.83
C ALA A 93 -9.15 0.57 -6.46
N GLY A 94 -10.18 0.41 -7.30
CA GLY A 94 -10.91 1.51 -7.96
C GLY A 94 -11.82 1.01 -9.10
N ASP A 95 -12.98 1.67 -9.28
CA ASP A 95 -13.93 1.42 -10.38
C ASP A 95 -13.53 2.17 -11.67
N ARG A 96 -13.94 1.64 -12.84
CA ARG A 96 -13.53 1.98 -14.21
C ARG A 96 -13.95 3.38 -14.74
N ARG A 97 -13.77 4.49 -14.01
CA ARG A 97 -14.01 5.86 -14.54
C ARG A 97 -13.02 6.92 -14.00
N PRO A 98 -12.82 8.05 -14.73
CA PRO A 98 -11.52 8.56 -15.27
C PRO A 98 -10.56 9.17 -14.20
N PRO A 99 -9.33 9.60 -14.57
CA PRO A 99 -8.15 9.51 -13.71
C PRO A 99 -8.28 10.43 -12.50
N GLY A 100 -8.21 9.88 -11.29
CA GLY A 100 -8.27 10.74 -10.10
C GLY A 100 -7.95 10.07 -8.78
N ARG A 101 -8.24 8.77 -8.60
CA ARG A 101 -7.95 8.09 -7.33
C ARG A 101 -7.67 6.62 -7.56
N LEU A 102 -6.41 6.29 -7.82
CA LEU A 102 -5.95 4.91 -7.77
C LEU A 102 -5.46 4.64 -6.35
N ARG A 103 -6.17 3.76 -5.65
CA ARG A 103 -5.76 3.22 -4.36
C ARG A 103 -5.15 1.87 -4.65
N ALA A 104 -3.87 1.67 -4.34
CA ALA A 104 -3.27 0.35 -4.44
C ALA A 104 -3.18 -0.24 -3.04
N VAL A 105 -3.66 -1.47 -2.88
CA VAL A 105 -3.45 -2.25 -1.66
C VAL A 105 -2.14 -3.00 -1.85
N ARG A 106 -1.11 -2.61 -1.09
CA ARG A 106 0.09 -3.44 -0.92
C ARG A 106 -0.34 -4.65 -0.10
N ALA A 107 0.03 -5.84 -0.51
CA ALA A 107 -0.04 -7.04 0.32
C ALA A 107 1.34 -7.71 0.26
N GLY A 108 1.92 -8.07 1.40
CA GLY A 108 3.10 -8.94 1.46
C GLY A 108 4.42 -8.26 1.84
N ALA A 109 4.99 -8.79 2.92
CA ALA A 109 6.40 -8.84 3.25
C ALA A 109 6.57 -10.17 4.01
N SER A 110 6.60 -11.29 3.30
CA SER A 110 6.97 -12.58 3.91
C SER A 110 8.49 -12.71 3.79
N GLU A 111 9.16 -12.73 4.93
CA GLU A 111 10.53 -13.25 5.04
C GLU A 111 10.43 -14.77 4.87
N GLN A 112 11.09 -15.32 3.84
CA GLN A 112 11.44 -16.74 3.80
C GLN A 112 12.81 -16.90 4.46
#